data_AF-A0A6I3SIY8-F1
#
_entry.id   AF-A0A6I3SIY8-F1
#
_cell.length_a   1.000
_cell.length_b   1.000
_cell.length_c   1.000
_cell.angle_alpha   90.00
_cell.angle_beta   90.00
_cell.angle_gamma   90.00
#
_symmetry.space_group_name_H-M   'P 1'
#
loop_
_entity.id
_entity.type
_entity.pdbx_description
1 polymer ?
#
loop_
_entity_poly.entity_id
_entity_poly.type
_entity_poly.pdbx_seq_one_letter_code
_entity_poly.pdbx_strand_id
1 'polypeptide(L)'
;MNKTTLWCLNKAADIIGANVEDFNRTFGNRLTLGERTSFNKQPVDDNKYNLMPGPEYFVPDIAKCVGARFEEGAAYPELKAIQSFYAKQGQPDYKYYWDGRSQKETGCYMATDKFIGYYDILEKTAPNILVGYSQGGLVAKYLAYLDQYVFNKEKKKRVIDAVITISSPLFGSPLANPNNRENIAEALFELLSCISIKLFGEAEELSNHEKRPQGDLFEWVYATLKHIRNTLQNLCPDYAKELIAMLDNWLDWLGGLLGDPKTAFFDLNILRLNEGLSVLSCVNQPVDIKQRAILSTNNSLRDILHPQAAMVIHDVFKYQLNRALNSLPPAEPDFSNLSYLAKSRANMSIDIDYDKAEKIINQRIMDEKISQPISNPLIADRINQYQNGIGELNVKAYAHDFIIPSSYQLMVAKGQILTNNNRPNFEANHMTGSSCEYQAGRENYQLVKEILSDFLDKNS
;
A
#
# COMPACT_ATOMS: atom_id res chain seq x y z
N MET A 1 25.36 17.46 20.75
CA MET A 1 24.62 17.67 19.49
C MET A 1 23.26 17.01 19.64
N ASN A 2 22.18 17.64 19.16
CA ASN A 2 20.89 16.97 19.11
C ASN A 2 20.98 15.78 18.14
N LYS A 3 20.58 14.59 18.59
CA LYS A 3 20.49 13.40 17.72
C LYS A 3 19.41 13.63 16.68
N THR A 4 19.61 13.11 15.48
CA THR A 4 18.57 13.10 14.44
C THR A 4 17.48 12.11 14.84
N THR A 5 16.22 12.51 14.69
CA THR A 5 15.08 11.64 15.00
C THR A 5 14.74 10.78 13.79
N LEU A 6 14.60 9.47 13.97
CA LEU A 6 14.08 8.56 12.96
C LEU A 6 12.60 8.30 13.20
N TRP A 7 11.78 8.64 12.22
CA TRP A 7 10.34 8.36 12.23
C TRP A 7 10.00 7.26 11.23
N CYS A 8 9.20 6.30 11.66
CA CYS A 8 8.65 5.28 10.79
C CYS A 8 7.23 5.65 10.36
N LEU A 9 6.83 5.34 9.13
CA LEU A 9 5.48 5.57 8.64
C LEU A 9 4.89 4.25 8.14
N ASN A 10 3.68 3.93 8.62
CA ASN A 10 2.97 2.70 8.31
C ASN A 10 3.83 1.47 8.72
N LYS A 11 3.81 0.39 7.93
CA LYS A 11 4.52 -0.86 8.18
C LYS A 11 6.05 -0.77 8.31
N ALA A 12 6.67 0.37 8.01
CA ALA A 12 8.07 0.58 8.37
C ALA A 12 8.30 0.50 9.89
N ALA A 13 7.28 0.86 10.68
CA ALA A 13 7.35 0.79 12.13
C ALA A 13 7.44 -0.66 12.63
N ASP A 14 6.79 -1.61 11.95
CA ASP A 14 6.85 -3.03 12.29
C ASP A 14 8.26 -3.59 12.03
N ILE A 15 8.88 -3.21 10.91
CA ILE A 15 10.25 -3.60 10.54
C ILE A 15 11.28 -3.10 11.58
N ILE A 16 11.22 -1.81 11.93
CA ILE A 16 12.15 -1.23 12.92
C ILE A 16 11.81 -1.69 14.33
N GLY A 17 10.52 -1.75 14.65
CA GLY A 17 9.97 -2.15 15.96
C GLY A 17 10.37 -3.54 16.38
N ALA A 18 10.35 -4.51 15.45
CA ALA A 18 10.81 -5.86 15.70
C ALA A 18 12.33 -5.96 16.00
N ASN A 19 13.10 -4.90 15.73
CA ASN A 19 14.56 -4.89 15.84
C ASN A 19 15.12 -3.72 16.68
N VAL A 20 14.32 -3.18 17.61
CA VAL A 20 14.69 -1.98 18.39
C VAL A 20 16.01 -2.13 19.16
N GLU A 21 16.28 -3.30 19.73
CA GLU A 21 17.53 -3.53 20.47
C GLU A 21 18.77 -3.45 19.56
N ASP A 22 18.71 -4.11 18.40
CA ASP A 22 19.78 -4.05 17.40
C ASP A 22 19.91 -2.63 16.81
N PHE A 23 18.80 -1.96 16.55
CA PHE A 23 18.77 -0.58 16.09
C PHE A 23 19.47 0.35 17.11
N ASN A 24 19.10 0.26 18.39
CA ASN A 24 19.69 1.08 19.45
C ASN A 24 21.17 0.78 19.66
N ARG A 25 21.59 -0.49 19.57
CA ARG A 25 23.00 -0.87 19.61
C ARG A 25 23.79 -0.26 18.45
N THR A 26 23.21 -0.24 17.25
CA THR A 26 23.89 0.23 16.02
C THR A 26 23.89 1.76 15.89
N PHE A 27 22.75 2.39 16.15
CA PHE A 27 22.52 3.82 15.86
C PHE A 27 22.18 4.67 17.08
N GLY A 28 21.99 4.10 18.28
CA GLY A 28 21.50 4.83 19.45
C GLY A 28 22.37 6.00 19.90
N ASN A 29 23.63 6.09 19.47
CA ASN A 29 24.49 7.25 19.72
C ASN A 29 24.27 8.42 18.73
N ARG A 30 23.70 8.15 17.55
CA ARG A 30 23.51 9.09 16.44
C ARG A 30 22.04 9.42 16.17
N LEU A 31 21.16 8.45 16.38
CA LEU A 31 19.72 8.52 16.13
C LEU A 31 18.91 8.31 17.41
N THR A 32 17.71 8.86 17.43
CA THR A 32 16.65 8.54 18.40
C THR A 32 15.40 8.13 17.63
N LEU A 33 14.68 7.09 18.07
CA LEU A 33 13.38 6.75 17.49
C LEU A 33 12.32 7.77 17.93
N GLY A 34 11.58 8.32 16.98
CA GLY A 34 10.45 9.22 17.27
C GLY A 34 9.33 8.46 17.97
N GLU A 35 8.70 9.08 18.98
CA GLU A 35 7.59 8.48 19.72
C GLU A 35 6.34 9.35 19.60
N ARG A 36 5.31 8.81 18.94
CA ARG A 36 4.09 9.57 18.59
C ARG A 36 3.16 9.81 19.76
N THR A 37 3.22 8.95 20.78
CA THR A 37 2.24 8.87 21.89
C THR A 37 1.92 10.23 22.53
N SER A 38 2.92 11.10 22.69
CA SER A 38 2.77 12.44 23.28
C SER A 38 1.94 13.44 22.46
N PHE A 39 1.66 13.13 21.20
CA PHE A 39 0.86 13.96 20.28
C PHE A 39 -0.59 13.45 20.11
N ASN A 40 -0.89 12.26 20.63
CA ASN A 40 -2.19 11.64 20.45
C ASN A 40 -3.20 12.15 21.50
N LYS A 41 -4.45 12.34 21.06
CA LYS A 41 -5.59 12.63 21.95
C LYS A 41 -6.02 11.38 22.73
N GLN A 42 -5.85 10.21 22.14
CA GLN A 42 -6.20 8.91 22.71
C GLN A 42 -5.12 7.88 22.40
N PRO A 43 -4.96 6.82 23.22
CA PRO A 43 -4.09 5.71 22.89
C PRO A 43 -4.47 5.13 21.52
N VAL A 44 -3.46 4.84 20.69
CA VAL A 44 -3.61 4.15 19.41
C VAL A 44 -2.98 2.79 19.58
N ASP A 45 -3.73 1.73 19.24
CA ASP A 45 -3.24 0.36 19.26
C ASP A 45 -2.39 0.10 18.01
N ASP A 46 -1.16 0.63 18.04
CA ASP A 46 -0.16 0.49 16.98
C ASP A 46 1.24 0.63 17.62
N ASN A 47 2.26 0.40 16.81
CA ASN A 47 3.64 0.65 17.16
C ASN A 47 3.86 2.13 17.50
N LYS A 48 4.36 2.41 18.71
CA LYS A 48 4.58 3.79 19.20
C LYS A 48 5.58 4.61 18.38
N TYR A 49 6.42 3.96 17.57
CA TYR A 49 7.37 4.60 16.65
C TYR A 49 6.74 4.97 15.29
N ASN A 50 5.45 4.68 15.11
CA ASN A 50 4.73 4.91 13.89
C ASN A 50 4.14 6.33 13.85
N LEU A 51 4.69 7.18 12.99
CA LEU A 51 4.16 8.49 12.62
C LEU A 51 2.94 8.39 11.70
N MET A 52 2.57 7.22 11.19
CA MET A 52 1.32 7.03 10.44
C MET A 52 0.72 5.69 10.84
N PRO A 53 0.06 5.62 12.01
CA PRO A 53 -0.54 4.39 12.49
C PRO A 53 -1.68 3.94 11.57
N GLY A 54 -1.97 2.63 11.57
CA GLY A 54 -2.93 1.95 10.70
C GLY A 54 -4.31 2.62 10.64
N PRO A 55 -4.90 3.09 11.75
CA PRO A 55 -6.20 3.77 11.70
C PRO A 55 -6.23 5.08 10.90
N GLU A 56 -5.06 5.66 10.59
CA GLU A 56 -4.91 6.89 9.81
C GLU A 56 -4.53 6.61 8.35
N TYR A 57 -4.46 5.33 7.96
CA TYR A 57 -4.02 4.90 6.63
C TYR A 57 -4.83 5.56 5.51
N PHE A 58 -6.16 5.53 5.65
CA PHE A 58 -7.09 6.04 4.64
C PHE A 58 -7.33 7.54 4.67
N VAL A 59 -6.75 8.29 5.61
CA VAL A 59 -6.88 9.75 5.62
C VAL A 59 -6.12 10.31 4.40
N PRO A 60 -6.71 11.25 3.63
CA PRO A 60 -6.01 11.87 2.51
C PRO A 60 -4.67 12.46 2.94
N ASP A 61 -3.66 12.32 2.09
CA ASP A 61 -2.28 12.60 2.47
C ASP A 61 -2.08 14.06 2.89
N ILE A 62 -2.77 14.99 2.22
CA ILE A 62 -2.71 16.40 2.57
C ILE A 62 -3.26 16.66 3.97
N ALA A 63 -4.44 16.10 4.27
CA ALA A 63 -5.12 16.29 5.55
C ALA A 63 -4.23 15.88 6.72
N LYS A 64 -3.66 14.67 6.65
CA LYS A 64 -2.79 14.14 7.71
C LYS A 64 -1.44 14.84 7.81
N CYS A 65 -0.88 15.31 6.70
CA CYS A 65 0.41 16.01 6.73
C CYS A 65 0.32 17.42 7.31
N VAL A 66 -0.74 18.16 6.96
CA VAL A 66 -0.87 19.60 7.24
C VAL A 66 -1.65 19.89 8.53
N GLY A 67 -2.74 19.17 8.79
CA GLY A 67 -3.60 19.42 9.96
C GLY A 67 -4.09 20.88 10.05
N ALA A 68 -4.06 21.45 11.25
CA ALA A 68 -4.51 22.82 11.54
C ALA A 68 -3.86 23.91 10.65
N ARG A 69 -2.68 23.65 10.10
CA ARG A 69 -1.96 24.61 9.25
C ARG A 69 -2.72 24.99 7.98
N PHE A 70 -3.75 24.25 7.60
CA PHE A 70 -4.64 24.70 6.53
C PHE A 70 -5.21 26.10 6.77
N GLU A 71 -5.37 26.51 8.03
CA GLU A 71 -5.83 27.85 8.40
C GLU A 71 -4.76 28.93 8.20
N GLU A 72 -3.50 28.53 8.05
CA GLU A 72 -2.34 29.42 7.85
C GLU A 72 -2.10 29.77 6.38
N GLY A 73 -3.06 29.50 5.48
CA GLY A 73 -2.90 29.77 4.04
C GLY A 73 -2.59 31.24 3.69
N ALA A 74 -2.81 32.19 4.59
CA ALA A 74 -2.36 33.57 4.43
C ALA A 74 -0.82 33.73 4.57
N ALA A 75 -0.19 32.93 5.42
CA ALA A 75 1.27 32.90 5.61
C ALA A 75 1.96 32.03 4.54
N TYR A 76 1.24 31.05 3.97
CA TYR A 76 1.77 30.10 2.99
C TYR A 76 0.89 30.06 1.73
N PRO A 77 1.16 30.89 0.71
CA PRO A 77 0.36 30.95 -0.52
C PRO A 77 0.25 29.61 -1.26
N GLU A 78 1.31 28.82 -1.27
CA GLU A 78 1.35 27.48 -1.85
C GLU A 78 0.37 26.54 -1.11
N LEU A 79 0.31 26.63 0.22
CA LEU A 79 -0.63 25.84 1.02
C LEU A 79 -2.08 26.21 0.72
N LYS A 80 -2.37 27.50 0.57
CA LYS A 80 -3.69 27.99 0.15
C LYS A 80 -4.09 27.49 -1.24
N ALA A 81 -3.13 27.40 -2.16
CA ALA A 81 -3.36 26.86 -3.49
C ALA A 81 -3.70 25.36 -3.42
N ILE A 82 -2.95 24.58 -2.63
CA ILE A 82 -3.21 23.14 -2.39
C ILE A 82 -4.60 22.96 -1.77
N GLN A 83 -4.94 23.73 -0.73
CA GLN A 83 -6.25 23.69 -0.10
C GLN A 83 -7.38 23.97 -1.09
N SER A 84 -7.23 25.03 -1.89
CA SER A 84 -8.22 25.42 -2.90
C SER A 84 -8.38 24.37 -3.99
N PHE A 85 -7.29 23.69 -4.34
CA PHE A 85 -7.30 22.60 -5.30
C PHE A 85 -8.10 21.40 -4.76
N TYR A 86 -7.81 20.92 -3.55
CA TYR A 86 -8.52 19.77 -2.97
C TYR A 86 -9.98 20.05 -2.58
N ALA A 87 -10.29 21.27 -2.14
CA ALA A 87 -11.66 21.68 -1.90
C ALA A 87 -12.51 21.61 -3.19
N LYS A 88 -11.95 21.99 -4.35
CA LYS A 88 -12.62 21.85 -5.66
C LYS A 88 -12.83 20.40 -6.09
N GLN A 89 -11.98 19.49 -5.61
CA GLN A 89 -12.09 18.05 -5.85
C GLN A 89 -13.11 17.37 -4.91
N GLY A 90 -13.77 18.13 -4.03
CA GLY A 90 -14.77 17.61 -3.11
C GLY A 90 -14.19 16.96 -1.85
N GLN A 91 -12.92 17.19 -1.52
CA GLN A 91 -12.40 16.78 -0.23
C GLN A 91 -13.04 17.63 0.90
N PRO A 92 -13.46 17.00 2.00
CA PRO A 92 -13.98 17.73 3.15
C PRO A 92 -12.87 18.53 3.83
N ASP A 93 -13.28 19.49 4.66
CA ASP A 93 -12.37 20.21 5.54
C ASP A 93 -11.57 19.27 6.44
N TYR A 94 -10.31 19.60 6.74
CA TYR A 94 -9.41 18.74 7.50
C TYR A 94 -9.99 18.34 8.87
N LYS A 95 -10.82 19.17 9.50
CA LYS A 95 -11.47 18.86 10.79
C LYS A 95 -12.36 17.62 10.72
N TYR A 96 -12.88 17.28 9.54
CA TYR A 96 -13.66 16.06 9.30
C TYR A 96 -12.94 14.80 9.81
N TYR A 97 -11.61 14.73 9.64
CA TYR A 97 -10.80 13.58 10.02
C TYR A 97 -10.46 13.53 11.52
N TRP A 98 -10.58 14.64 12.26
CA TRP A 98 -10.28 14.70 13.71
C TRP A 98 -11.53 14.72 14.59
N ASP A 99 -12.62 15.30 14.11
CA ASP A 99 -13.86 15.47 14.87
C ASP A 99 -14.70 14.18 14.97
N GLY A 100 -14.21 13.06 14.42
CA GLY A 100 -14.94 11.79 14.41
C GLY A 100 -16.23 11.81 13.59
N ARG A 101 -16.37 12.78 12.66
CA ARG A 101 -17.46 12.80 11.67
C ARG A 101 -17.20 11.83 10.52
N SER A 102 -15.95 11.43 10.30
CA SER A 102 -15.67 10.15 9.68
C SER A 102 -16.25 9.06 10.60
N GLN A 103 -17.17 8.25 10.08
CA GLN A 103 -17.68 7.14 10.87
C GLN A 103 -16.47 6.29 11.30
N LYS A 104 -16.45 5.83 12.55
CA LYS A 104 -15.42 4.89 13.03
C LYS A 104 -15.28 3.68 12.09
N GLU A 105 -16.35 3.38 11.36
CA GLU A 105 -16.50 2.36 10.32
C GLU A 105 -15.83 2.72 8.98
N THR A 106 -15.62 4.00 8.65
CA THR A 106 -14.93 4.43 7.42
C THR A 106 -13.40 4.41 7.52
N GLY A 107 -12.82 4.13 8.69
CA GLY A 107 -11.36 4.01 8.86
C GLY A 107 -10.55 5.27 8.52
N CYS A 108 -11.20 6.44 8.40
CA CYS A 108 -10.58 7.70 7.98
C CYS A 108 -10.55 8.70 9.14
N TYR A 109 -9.85 8.41 10.24
CA TYR A 109 -9.71 9.36 11.36
C TYR A 109 -8.25 9.62 11.69
N MET A 110 -7.99 10.75 12.34
CA MET A 110 -6.69 11.16 12.86
C MET A 110 -6.71 11.14 14.38
N ALA A 111 -5.71 10.50 14.99
CA ALA A 111 -5.63 10.29 16.43
C ALA A 111 -4.93 11.44 17.19
N THR A 112 -4.30 12.37 16.48
CA THR A 112 -3.56 13.48 17.09
C THR A 112 -4.49 14.48 17.77
N ASP A 113 -4.02 15.12 18.84
CA ASP A 113 -4.77 16.16 19.54
C ASP A 113 -4.77 17.48 18.74
N LYS A 114 -5.79 18.31 18.97
CA LYS A 114 -5.90 19.69 18.44
C LYS A 114 -5.56 19.84 16.96
N PHE A 115 -5.95 18.87 16.13
CA PHE A 115 -5.72 18.88 14.69
C PHE A 115 -4.24 18.94 14.28
N ILE A 116 -3.32 18.43 15.12
CA ILE A 116 -1.88 18.42 14.85
C ILE A 116 -1.59 17.51 13.64
N GLY A 117 -1.07 18.08 12.56
CA GLY A 117 -0.60 17.31 11.40
C GLY A 117 0.77 16.67 11.63
N TYR A 118 1.17 15.76 10.76
CA TYR A 118 2.50 15.12 10.87
C TYR A 118 3.64 16.13 10.77
N TYR A 119 3.48 17.19 9.96
CA TYR A 119 4.53 18.19 9.82
C TYR A 119 4.79 18.96 11.14
N ASP A 120 3.74 19.26 11.91
CA ASP A 120 3.84 19.89 13.24
C ASP A 120 4.61 19.02 14.24
N ILE A 121 4.48 17.70 14.13
CA ILE A 121 5.22 16.75 14.95
C ILE A 121 6.71 16.80 14.58
N LEU A 122 7.01 16.75 13.28
CA LEU A 122 8.38 16.73 12.77
C LEU A 122 9.16 18.00 13.14
N GLU A 123 8.54 19.18 13.11
CA GLU A 123 9.20 20.43 13.51
C GLU A 123 9.72 20.38 14.95
N LYS A 124 9.00 19.70 15.85
CA LYS A 124 9.37 19.59 17.27
C LYS A 124 10.49 18.60 17.52
N THR A 125 10.74 17.69 16.59
CA THR A 125 11.76 16.63 16.71
C THR A 125 12.92 16.80 15.73
N ALA A 126 13.02 17.95 15.06
CA ALA A 126 14.03 18.21 14.05
C ALA A 126 15.47 18.14 14.58
N PRO A 127 16.44 17.64 13.78
CA PRO A 127 16.27 17.15 12.41
C PRO A 127 15.73 15.72 12.34
N ASN A 128 15.10 15.35 11.21
CA ASN A 128 14.40 14.06 11.05
C ASN A 128 14.89 13.25 9.84
N ILE A 129 14.90 11.92 9.97
CA ILE A 129 14.95 10.95 8.87
C ILE A 129 13.63 10.19 8.87
N LEU A 130 13.00 10.05 7.70
CA LEU A 130 11.74 9.35 7.56
C LEU A 130 11.93 8.01 6.85
N VAL A 131 11.35 6.94 7.38
CA VAL A 131 11.29 5.62 6.72
C VAL A 131 9.82 5.26 6.52
N GLY A 132 9.38 5.17 5.28
CA GLY A 132 7.98 4.92 4.96
C GLY A 132 7.76 3.66 4.14
N TYR A 133 6.77 2.85 4.52
CA TYR A 133 6.37 1.64 3.78
C TYR A 133 5.02 1.86 3.08
N SER A 134 4.86 1.39 1.85
CA SER A 134 3.61 1.58 1.08
C SER A 134 3.26 3.08 0.99
N GLN A 135 2.01 3.46 1.20
CA GLN A 135 1.59 4.86 1.31
C GLN A 135 2.40 5.68 2.33
N GLY A 136 2.97 5.06 3.37
CA GLY A 136 3.86 5.75 4.30
C GLY A 136 5.08 6.38 3.62
N GLY A 137 5.60 5.77 2.54
CA GLY A 137 6.68 6.37 1.75
C GLY A 137 6.21 7.54 0.88
N LEU A 138 4.96 7.50 0.40
CA LEU A 138 4.36 8.63 -0.30
C LEU A 138 4.21 9.83 0.62
N VAL A 139 3.69 9.60 1.83
CA VAL A 139 3.55 10.60 2.90
C VAL A 139 4.90 11.18 3.29
N ALA A 140 5.93 10.33 3.48
CA ALA A 140 7.28 10.80 3.79
C ALA A 140 7.84 11.74 2.72
N LYS A 141 7.65 11.40 1.44
CA LYS A 141 8.05 12.28 0.33
C LYS A 141 7.21 13.54 0.25
N TYR A 142 5.92 13.46 0.55
CA TYR A 142 5.05 14.63 0.56
C TYR A 142 5.41 15.60 1.68
N LEU A 143 5.73 15.09 2.88
CA LEU A 143 6.27 15.90 3.98
C LEU A 143 7.59 16.59 3.60
N ALA A 144 8.48 15.89 2.88
CA ALA A 144 9.71 16.50 2.36
C ALA A 144 9.45 17.61 1.32
N TYR A 145 8.45 17.41 0.44
CA TYR A 145 8.01 18.45 -0.48
C TYR A 145 7.48 19.67 0.29
N LEU A 146 6.60 19.46 1.27
CA LEU A 146 6.07 20.54 2.12
C LEU A 146 7.19 21.27 2.85
N ASP A 147 8.16 20.54 3.40
CA ASP A 147 9.33 21.12 4.07
C ASP A 147 10.07 22.08 3.14
N GLN A 148 10.41 21.63 1.93
CA GLN A 148 11.22 22.42 1.02
C GLN A 148 10.45 23.55 0.33
N TYR A 149 9.23 23.29 -0.14
CA TYR A 149 8.54 24.17 -1.07
C TYR A 149 7.47 25.04 -0.40
N VAL A 150 6.99 24.67 0.78
CA VAL A 150 5.92 25.38 1.47
C VAL A 150 6.46 26.03 2.74
N PHE A 151 6.96 25.25 3.70
CA PHE A 151 7.21 25.74 5.05
C PHE A 151 8.61 26.33 5.25
N ASN A 152 9.64 25.83 4.54
CA ASN A 152 11.03 26.26 4.70
C ASN A 152 11.69 26.73 3.40
N LYS A 153 10.94 27.25 2.43
CA LYS A 153 11.42 27.69 1.10
C LYS A 153 12.75 28.48 1.12
N GLU A 154 12.89 29.38 2.09
CA GLU A 154 14.05 30.27 2.21
C GLU A 154 15.08 29.83 3.27
N LYS A 155 14.80 28.78 4.05
CA LYS A 155 15.68 28.37 5.16
C LYS A 155 16.78 27.44 4.70
N LYS A 156 17.99 27.66 5.23
CA LYS A 156 19.14 26.76 5.05
C LYS A 156 19.04 25.47 5.88
N LYS A 157 18.26 25.48 6.97
CA LYS A 157 18.10 24.32 7.85
C LYS A 157 16.72 23.70 7.64
N ARG A 158 16.71 22.45 7.19
CA ARG A 158 15.52 21.63 6.93
C ARG A 158 15.01 20.98 8.21
N VAL A 159 13.73 20.63 8.22
CA VAL A 159 13.13 19.78 9.27
C VAL A 159 13.41 18.31 8.94
N ILE A 160 13.48 17.97 7.65
CA ILE A 160 13.70 16.62 7.16
C ILE A 160 15.04 16.56 6.42
N ASP A 161 15.95 15.71 6.89
CA ASP A 161 17.28 15.52 6.31
C ASP A 161 17.28 14.45 5.22
N ALA A 162 16.48 13.39 5.42
CA ALA A 162 16.43 12.26 4.49
C ALA A 162 15.12 11.47 4.52
N VAL A 163 14.85 10.76 3.43
CA VAL A 163 13.71 9.85 3.27
C VAL A 163 14.18 8.50 2.72
N ILE A 164 13.67 7.42 3.31
CA ILE A 164 13.76 6.05 2.80
C ILE A 164 12.35 5.56 2.48
N THR A 165 12.11 5.12 1.25
CA THR A 165 10.81 4.55 0.86
C THR A 165 10.93 3.05 0.62
N ILE A 166 10.00 2.27 1.15
CA ILE A 166 9.93 0.82 0.96
C ILE A 166 8.61 0.51 0.25
N SER A 167 8.68 -0.05 -0.95
CA SER A 167 7.52 -0.54 -1.73
C SER A 167 6.34 0.45 -1.77
N SER A 168 6.63 1.70 -2.14
CA SER A 168 5.71 2.83 -2.04
C SER A 168 5.18 3.26 -3.41
N PRO A 169 3.88 3.59 -3.54
CA PRO A 169 3.25 3.94 -4.82
C PRO A 169 3.56 5.38 -5.25
N LEU A 170 4.83 5.73 -5.45
CA LEU A 170 5.26 7.12 -5.74
C LEU A 170 4.76 7.68 -7.08
N PHE A 171 4.23 6.83 -7.95
CA PHE A 171 3.66 7.19 -9.25
C PHE A 171 2.20 6.74 -9.38
N GLY A 172 1.57 6.38 -8.26
CA GLY A 172 0.21 5.89 -8.20
C GLY A 172 0.09 4.36 -8.18
N SER A 173 -1.13 3.88 -8.27
CA SER A 173 -1.49 2.46 -8.31
C SER A 173 -2.69 2.25 -9.26
N PRO A 174 -2.71 1.16 -10.04
CA PRO A 174 -3.88 0.77 -10.83
C PRO A 174 -5.15 0.60 -10.00
N LEU A 175 -5.03 0.24 -8.71
CA LEU A 175 -6.19 0.13 -7.80
C LEU A 175 -6.79 1.48 -7.39
N ALA A 176 -6.12 2.58 -7.68
CA ALA A 176 -6.62 3.93 -7.43
C ALA A 176 -7.27 4.58 -8.66
N ASN A 177 -7.27 3.89 -9.81
CA ASN A 177 -7.89 4.40 -11.03
C ASN A 177 -9.27 3.75 -11.23
N PRO A 178 -10.38 4.51 -11.07
CA PRO A 178 -11.73 3.97 -11.26
C PRO A 178 -11.98 3.37 -12.65
N ASN A 179 -11.23 3.78 -13.68
CA ASN A 179 -11.33 3.19 -15.03
C ASN A 179 -10.85 1.73 -15.06
N ASN A 180 -10.09 1.26 -14.08
CA ASN A 180 -9.65 -0.12 -13.98
C ASN A 180 -10.68 -1.03 -13.29
N ARG A 181 -11.78 -0.49 -12.73
CA ARG A 181 -12.73 -1.24 -11.90
C ARG A 181 -13.23 -2.52 -12.56
N GLU A 182 -13.69 -2.44 -13.81
CA GLU A 182 -14.20 -3.60 -14.54
C GLU A 182 -13.11 -4.63 -14.85
N ASN A 183 -11.96 -4.17 -15.35
CA ASN A 183 -10.85 -5.05 -15.70
C ASN A 183 -10.28 -5.79 -14.48
N ILE A 184 -10.16 -5.10 -13.33
CA ILE A 184 -9.70 -5.71 -12.08
C ILE A 184 -10.74 -6.68 -11.54
N ALA A 185 -12.04 -6.36 -11.60
CA ALA A 185 -13.09 -7.29 -11.21
C ALA A 185 -13.06 -8.57 -12.05
N GLU A 186 -12.87 -8.46 -13.37
CA GLU A 186 -12.72 -9.61 -14.26
C GLU A 186 -11.45 -10.41 -13.98
N ALA A 187 -10.33 -9.74 -13.69
CA ALA A 187 -9.08 -10.39 -13.35
C ALA A 187 -9.19 -11.16 -12.02
N LEU A 188 -9.79 -10.57 -11.00
CA LEU A 188 -10.03 -11.24 -9.72
C LEU A 188 -11.00 -12.42 -9.86
N PHE A 189 -12.04 -12.28 -10.69
CA PHE A 189 -12.93 -13.40 -11.03
C PHE A 189 -12.16 -14.56 -11.69
N GLU A 190 -11.29 -14.24 -12.65
CA GLU A 190 -10.43 -15.23 -13.31
C GLU A 190 -9.46 -15.88 -12.33
N LEU A 191 -8.85 -15.09 -11.44
CA LEU A 191 -7.92 -15.55 -10.41
C LEU A 191 -8.58 -16.55 -9.46
N LEU A 192 -9.80 -16.26 -9.00
CA LEU A 192 -10.57 -17.19 -8.16
C LEU A 192 -10.91 -18.48 -8.91
N SER A 193 -11.05 -18.41 -10.24
CA SER A 193 -11.32 -19.56 -11.10
C SER A 193 -10.08 -20.42 -11.39
N CYS A 194 -8.87 -19.93 -11.09
CA CYS A 194 -7.61 -20.68 -11.30
C CYS A 194 -7.37 -21.77 -10.25
N ILE A 195 -8.14 -21.78 -9.17
CA ILE A 195 -8.02 -22.80 -8.13
C ILE A 195 -8.92 -23.96 -8.50
N SER A 196 -8.34 -25.13 -8.80
CA SER A 196 -9.07 -26.35 -9.14
C SER A 196 -8.86 -27.44 -8.09
N ILE A 197 -9.90 -28.26 -7.90
CA ILE A 197 -9.85 -29.41 -7.00
C ILE A 197 -10.00 -30.69 -7.81
N LYS A 198 -9.04 -31.63 -7.69
CA LYS A 198 -9.12 -32.93 -8.34
C LYS A 198 -9.73 -33.96 -7.39
N LEU A 199 -10.85 -34.54 -7.79
CA LEU A 199 -11.53 -35.64 -7.11
C LEU A 199 -11.17 -36.95 -7.82
N PHE A 200 -10.46 -37.85 -7.15
CA PHE A 200 -10.09 -39.17 -7.71
C PHE A 200 -9.36 -39.14 -9.08
N GLY A 201 -8.62 -38.06 -9.36
CA GLY A 201 -7.90 -37.89 -10.63
C GLY A 201 -8.71 -37.19 -11.73
N GLU A 202 -10.00 -36.96 -11.53
CA GLU A 202 -10.81 -36.10 -12.40
C GLU A 202 -10.74 -34.66 -11.86
N ALA A 203 -10.33 -33.72 -12.72
CA ALA A 203 -10.41 -32.31 -12.38
C ALA A 203 -11.88 -31.90 -12.36
N GLU A 204 -12.35 -31.43 -11.20
CA GLU A 204 -13.55 -30.61 -11.18
C GLU A 204 -13.13 -29.23 -11.70
N GLU A 205 -12.99 -29.13 -13.03
CA GLU A 205 -12.77 -27.84 -13.65
C GLU A 205 -13.99 -26.98 -13.36
N LEU A 206 -13.77 -25.80 -12.80
CA LEU A 206 -14.70 -24.68 -12.90
C LEU A 206 -14.68 -24.20 -14.36
N SER A 207 -14.98 -25.09 -15.32
CA SER A 207 -14.89 -24.91 -16.78
C SER A 207 -15.98 -23.97 -17.34
N ASN A 208 -16.49 -23.06 -16.52
CA ASN A 208 -17.57 -22.15 -16.87
C ASN A 208 -17.12 -20.69 -16.80
N HIS A 209 -16.02 -20.33 -17.48
CA HIS A 209 -15.76 -18.94 -17.83
C HIS A 209 -16.96 -18.30 -18.58
N GLU A 210 -17.86 -19.11 -19.14
CA GLU A 210 -19.12 -18.68 -19.77
C GLU A 210 -20.24 -18.33 -18.78
N LYS A 211 -20.13 -18.71 -17.51
CA LYS A 211 -21.16 -18.49 -16.49
C LYS A 211 -20.78 -17.30 -15.61
N ARG A 212 -21.06 -16.09 -16.10
CA ARG A 212 -20.83 -14.84 -15.37
C ARG A 212 -22.00 -14.55 -14.42
N PRO A 213 -21.76 -14.06 -13.19
CA PRO A 213 -22.84 -13.51 -12.37
C PRO A 213 -23.55 -12.37 -13.13
N GLN A 214 -24.88 -12.32 -13.07
CA GLN A 214 -25.63 -11.19 -13.60
C GLN A 214 -25.49 -9.98 -12.67
N GLY A 215 -25.37 -8.78 -13.24
CA GLY A 215 -25.25 -7.52 -12.48
C GLY A 215 -23.83 -6.96 -12.43
N ASP A 216 -23.55 -6.16 -11.40
CA ASP A 216 -22.25 -5.53 -11.21
C ASP A 216 -21.20 -6.56 -10.72
N LEU A 217 -20.27 -6.91 -11.60
CA LEU A 217 -19.23 -7.90 -11.31
C LEU A 217 -18.32 -7.46 -10.16
N PHE A 218 -18.03 -6.16 -10.04
CA PHE A 218 -17.14 -5.67 -8.99
C PHE A 218 -17.77 -5.90 -7.62
N GLU A 219 -19.04 -5.52 -7.44
CA GLU A 219 -19.77 -5.73 -6.18
C GLU A 219 -19.85 -7.23 -5.83
N TRP A 220 -20.07 -8.09 -6.83
CA TRP A 220 -20.11 -9.53 -6.64
C TRP A 220 -18.75 -10.10 -6.20
N VAL A 221 -17.66 -9.72 -6.88
CA VAL A 221 -16.30 -10.16 -6.54
C VAL A 221 -15.90 -9.64 -5.15
N TYR A 222 -16.17 -8.37 -4.86
CA TYR A 222 -15.89 -7.77 -3.56
C TYR A 222 -16.59 -8.53 -2.42
N ALA A 223 -17.89 -8.79 -2.57
CA ALA A 223 -18.64 -9.59 -1.60
C ALA A 223 -18.09 -11.02 -1.49
N THR A 224 -17.68 -11.63 -2.60
CA THR A 224 -17.11 -12.98 -2.60
C THR A 224 -15.77 -13.04 -1.88
N LEU A 225 -14.87 -12.08 -2.09
CA LEU A 225 -13.60 -11.96 -1.37
C LEU A 225 -13.83 -11.76 0.13
N LYS A 226 -14.83 -10.95 0.51
CA LYS A 226 -15.21 -10.76 1.92
C LYS A 226 -15.71 -12.07 2.56
N HIS A 227 -16.54 -12.84 1.85
CA HIS A 227 -16.97 -14.16 2.32
C HIS A 227 -15.81 -15.14 2.44
N ILE A 228 -14.89 -15.17 1.47
CA ILE A 228 -13.68 -16.00 1.52
C ILE A 228 -12.87 -15.65 2.77
N ARG A 229 -12.58 -14.36 2.98
CA ARG A 229 -11.83 -13.86 4.14
C ARG A 229 -12.46 -14.31 5.45
N ASN A 230 -13.76 -14.08 5.63
CA ASN A 230 -14.48 -14.47 6.84
C ASN A 230 -14.47 -15.99 7.06
N THR A 231 -14.61 -16.76 5.98
CA THR A 231 -14.61 -18.22 6.05
C THR A 231 -13.24 -18.76 6.45
N LEU A 232 -12.16 -18.24 5.87
CA LEU A 232 -10.78 -18.60 6.22
C LEU A 232 -10.49 -18.31 7.70
N GLN A 233 -10.89 -17.12 8.17
CA GLN A 233 -10.72 -16.70 9.57
C GLN A 233 -11.42 -17.66 10.56
N ASN A 234 -12.57 -18.21 10.17
CA ASN A 234 -13.36 -19.11 11.01
C ASN A 234 -12.89 -20.57 10.94
N LEU A 235 -12.41 -21.04 9.77
CA LEU A 235 -12.13 -22.46 9.56
C LEU A 235 -10.65 -22.84 9.67
N CYS A 236 -9.75 -21.98 9.22
CA CYS A 236 -8.31 -22.29 9.16
C CYS A 236 -7.41 -21.06 9.39
N PRO A 237 -7.64 -20.26 10.47
CA PRO A 237 -6.94 -19.00 10.67
C PRO A 237 -5.41 -19.14 10.72
N ASP A 238 -4.89 -20.22 11.31
CA ASP A 238 -3.45 -20.44 11.41
C ASP A 238 -2.80 -20.79 10.06
N TYR A 239 -3.50 -21.54 9.19
CA TYR A 239 -3.01 -21.91 7.86
C TYR A 239 -3.22 -20.82 6.80
N ALA A 240 -4.12 -19.89 7.08
CA ALA A 240 -4.53 -18.85 6.16
C ALA A 240 -4.15 -17.44 6.66
N LYS A 241 -3.32 -17.33 7.70
CA LYS A 241 -2.96 -16.05 8.34
C LYS A 241 -2.51 -15.02 7.31
N GLU A 242 -1.61 -15.41 6.42
CA GLU A 242 -1.02 -14.57 5.39
C GLU A 242 -2.03 -14.18 4.31
N LEU A 243 -2.85 -15.15 3.88
CA LEU A 243 -3.92 -14.92 2.93
C LEU A 243 -5.02 -14.01 3.49
N ILE A 244 -5.40 -14.19 4.76
CA ILE A 244 -6.37 -13.34 5.45
C ILE A 244 -5.83 -11.91 5.50
N ALA A 245 -4.56 -11.72 5.92
CA ALA A 245 -3.93 -10.41 5.95
C ALA A 245 -3.85 -9.77 4.55
N MET A 246 -3.58 -10.56 3.52
CA MET A 246 -3.60 -10.09 2.13
C MET A 246 -5.01 -9.67 1.71
N LEU A 247 -6.04 -10.48 2.02
CA LEU A 247 -7.43 -10.18 1.68
C LEU A 247 -7.94 -8.93 2.41
N ASP A 248 -7.56 -8.73 3.67
CA ASP A 248 -7.86 -7.50 4.42
C ASP A 248 -7.34 -6.28 3.67
N ASN A 249 -6.06 -6.30 3.29
CA ASN A 249 -5.46 -5.22 2.49
C ASN A 249 -6.12 -5.07 1.12
N TRP A 250 -6.44 -6.16 0.42
CA TRP A 250 -7.08 -6.11 -0.90
C TRP A 250 -8.48 -5.49 -0.82
N LEU A 251 -9.31 -5.90 0.15
CA LEU A 251 -10.65 -5.35 0.34
C LEU A 251 -10.60 -3.85 0.64
N ASP A 252 -9.59 -3.44 1.40
CA ASP A 252 -9.28 -2.05 1.70
C ASP A 252 -8.88 -1.27 0.43
N TRP A 253 -7.97 -1.82 -0.36
CA TRP A 253 -7.42 -1.16 -1.55
C TRP A 253 -8.37 -1.13 -2.73
N LEU A 254 -9.24 -2.14 -2.88
CA LEU A 254 -10.30 -2.16 -3.88
C LEU A 254 -11.28 -1.00 -3.70
N GLY A 255 -11.39 -0.44 -2.49
CA GLY A 255 -12.12 0.81 -2.25
C GLY A 255 -11.59 1.99 -3.07
N GLY A 256 -10.29 1.98 -3.45
CA GLY A 256 -9.71 2.99 -4.34
C GLY A 256 -10.35 3.08 -5.72
N LEU A 257 -10.91 1.97 -6.21
CA LEU A 257 -11.61 1.91 -7.50
C LEU A 257 -12.96 2.63 -7.49
N LEU A 258 -13.47 2.99 -6.30
CA LEU A 258 -14.68 3.81 -6.16
C LEU A 258 -14.41 5.30 -6.39
N GLY A 259 -13.15 5.72 -6.38
CA GLY A 259 -12.78 7.12 -6.64
C GLY A 259 -13.23 8.10 -5.55
N ASP A 260 -13.43 7.64 -4.31
CA ASP A 260 -13.87 8.50 -3.21
C ASP A 260 -12.78 9.53 -2.85
N PRO A 261 -13.04 10.85 -3.03
CA PRO A 261 -12.08 11.89 -2.69
C PRO A 261 -11.70 11.96 -1.22
N LYS A 262 -12.49 11.35 -0.32
CA LYS A 262 -12.25 11.34 1.12
C LYS A 262 -11.17 10.34 1.57
N THR A 263 -10.60 9.57 0.65
CA THR A 263 -9.65 8.50 0.96
C THR A 263 -8.25 8.81 0.44
N ALA A 264 -7.23 8.21 1.06
CA ALA A 264 -5.84 8.27 0.59
C ALA A 264 -5.67 7.73 -0.84
N PHE A 265 -6.54 6.82 -1.30
CA PHE A 265 -6.47 6.27 -2.66
C PHE A 265 -6.80 7.29 -3.74
N PHE A 266 -7.56 8.34 -3.42
CA PHE A 266 -7.84 9.41 -4.38
C PHE A 266 -6.57 10.03 -4.97
N ASP A 267 -5.55 10.18 -4.13
CA ASP A 267 -4.26 10.76 -4.48
C ASP A 267 -3.37 9.79 -5.25
N LEU A 268 -3.67 8.49 -5.25
CA LEU A 268 -2.88 7.45 -5.90
C LEU A 268 -3.25 7.19 -7.36
N ASN A 269 -4.25 7.88 -7.91
CA ASN A 269 -4.57 7.72 -9.32
C ASN A 269 -3.44 8.33 -10.18
N ILE A 270 -2.83 7.55 -11.07
CA ILE A 270 -1.69 8.00 -11.91
C ILE A 270 -2.00 9.28 -12.70
N LEU A 271 -3.26 9.51 -13.06
CA LEU A 271 -3.70 10.72 -13.78
C LEU A 271 -3.50 12.00 -12.96
N ARG A 272 -3.38 11.90 -11.64
CA ARG A 272 -3.06 13.02 -10.75
C ARG A 272 -1.68 13.61 -11.04
N LEU A 273 -0.77 12.88 -11.71
CA LEU A 273 0.50 13.46 -12.18
C LEU A 273 0.31 14.65 -13.12
N ASN A 274 -0.85 14.78 -13.78
CA ASN A 274 -1.20 15.92 -14.63
C ASN A 274 -1.67 17.16 -13.84
N GLU A 275 -1.96 16.99 -12.56
CA GLU A 275 -2.52 18.03 -11.72
C GLU A 275 -1.43 18.57 -10.81
N GLY A 276 -0.88 19.73 -11.16
CA GLY A 276 0.38 20.26 -10.57
C GLY A 276 0.41 20.45 -9.05
N LEU A 277 -0.74 20.38 -8.37
CA LEU A 277 -0.87 20.51 -6.91
C LEU A 277 -1.33 19.21 -6.23
N SER A 278 -1.49 18.13 -6.97
CA SER A 278 -1.80 16.82 -6.39
C SER A 278 -0.58 16.27 -5.65
N VAL A 279 -0.81 15.38 -4.67
CA VAL A 279 0.26 14.66 -3.96
C VAL A 279 1.24 14.03 -4.93
N LEU A 280 0.75 13.26 -5.92
CA LEU A 280 1.63 12.57 -6.87
C LEU A 280 2.47 13.55 -7.70
N SER A 281 1.91 14.70 -8.11
CA SER A 281 2.69 15.71 -8.81
C SER A 281 3.76 16.33 -7.89
N CYS A 282 3.41 16.62 -6.63
CA CYS A 282 4.29 17.21 -5.65
C CYS A 282 5.46 16.29 -5.25
N VAL A 283 5.22 15.01 -4.94
CA VAL A 283 6.29 14.08 -4.54
C VAL A 283 7.28 13.75 -5.65
N ASN A 284 6.90 14.01 -6.90
CA ASN A 284 7.75 13.84 -8.07
C ASN A 284 8.48 15.13 -8.47
N GLN A 285 8.30 16.23 -7.73
CA GLN A 285 9.18 17.40 -7.84
C GLN A 285 10.56 17.07 -7.26
N PRO A 286 11.65 17.59 -7.85
CA PRO A 286 12.98 17.44 -7.27
C PRO A 286 13.06 18.08 -5.88
N VAL A 287 13.43 17.34 -4.85
CA VAL A 287 13.71 17.90 -3.51
C VAL A 287 15.20 17.73 -3.18
N ASP A 288 15.79 18.74 -2.56
CA ASP A 288 17.18 18.81 -2.12
C ASP A 288 17.33 18.17 -0.72
N ILE A 289 16.94 16.89 -0.65
CA ILE A 289 17.12 16.03 0.51
C ILE A 289 17.62 14.65 0.08
N LYS A 290 18.32 13.95 0.97
CA LYS A 290 18.82 12.59 0.67
C LYS A 290 17.63 11.64 0.57
N GLN A 291 17.58 10.86 -0.51
CA GLN A 291 16.49 9.91 -0.78
C GLN A 291 17.03 8.57 -1.25
N ARG A 292 16.41 7.48 -0.77
CA ARG A 292 16.73 6.09 -1.13
C ARG A 292 15.44 5.26 -1.16
N ALA A 293 15.39 4.24 -2.01
CA ALA A 293 14.26 3.34 -2.11
C ALA A 293 14.68 1.86 -1.98
N ILE A 294 13.82 1.08 -1.33
CA ILE A 294 13.87 -0.38 -1.28
C ILE A 294 12.64 -0.92 -2.01
N LEU A 295 12.84 -1.84 -2.95
CA LEU A 295 11.78 -2.41 -3.76
C LEU A 295 11.43 -3.82 -3.34
N SER A 296 10.15 -4.11 -3.19
CA SER A 296 9.64 -5.48 -3.23
C SER A 296 9.37 -5.88 -4.69
N THR A 297 9.87 -7.05 -5.09
CA THR A 297 9.77 -7.57 -6.47
C THR A 297 9.31 -9.02 -6.57
N ASN A 298 8.98 -9.68 -5.46
CA ASN A 298 8.41 -11.02 -5.43
C ASN A 298 6.89 -10.93 -5.59
N ASN A 299 6.32 -11.65 -6.56
CA ASN A 299 4.88 -11.75 -6.79
C ASN A 299 4.36 -13.18 -6.65
N SER A 300 5.14 -14.10 -6.06
CA SER A 300 4.72 -15.49 -6.04
C SER A 300 3.58 -15.71 -5.05
N LEU A 301 2.47 -16.22 -5.57
CA LEU A 301 1.34 -16.65 -4.74
C LEU A 301 1.65 -17.90 -3.92
N ARG A 302 2.74 -18.61 -4.25
CA ARG A 302 3.16 -19.84 -3.55
C ARG A 302 3.49 -19.59 -2.08
N ASP A 303 3.94 -18.38 -1.77
CA ASP A 303 4.32 -17.99 -0.42
C ASP A 303 3.10 -17.66 0.48
N ILE A 304 1.90 -17.52 -0.11
CA ILE A 304 0.70 -17.00 0.58
C ILE A 304 -0.47 -17.98 0.49
N LEU A 305 -0.59 -18.74 -0.60
CA LEU A 305 -1.72 -19.61 -0.86
C LEU A 305 -1.43 -21.06 -0.45
N HIS A 306 -1.77 -21.39 0.80
CA HIS A 306 -1.69 -22.75 1.33
C HIS A 306 -2.80 -23.65 0.72
N PRO A 307 -2.57 -24.95 0.48
CA PRO A 307 -3.58 -25.84 -0.13
C PRO A 307 -4.94 -25.83 0.60
N GLN A 308 -4.94 -25.87 1.92
CA GLN A 308 -6.16 -25.85 2.74
C GLN A 308 -6.93 -24.53 2.56
N ALA A 309 -6.22 -23.40 2.43
CA ALA A 309 -6.82 -22.11 2.11
C ALA A 309 -7.41 -22.11 0.69
N ALA A 310 -6.71 -22.69 -0.28
CA ALA A 310 -7.18 -22.82 -1.64
C ALA A 310 -8.47 -23.66 -1.75
N MET A 311 -8.60 -24.74 -0.96
CA MET A 311 -9.86 -25.50 -0.88
C MET A 311 -11.03 -24.64 -0.41
N VAL A 312 -10.82 -23.84 0.65
CA VAL A 312 -11.85 -22.93 1.16
C VAL A 312 -12.22 -21.89 0.09
N ILE A 313 -11.23 -21.29 -0.58
CA ILE A 313 -11.49 -20.34 -1.67
C ILE A 313 -12.34 -20.98 -2.76
N HIS A 314 -11.96 -22.17 -3.23
CA HIS A 314 -12.70 -22.90 -4.26
C HIS A 314 -14.16 -23.16 -3.85
N ASP A 315 -14.38 -23.72 -2.67
CA ASP A 315 -15.73 -24.10 -2.22
C ASP A 315 -16.61 -22.86 -2.00
N VAL A 316 -16.06 -21.76 -1.45
CA VAL A 316 -16.78 -20.49 -1.30
C VAL A 316 -17.09 -19.89 -2.66
N PHE A 317 -16.11 -19.77 -3.56
CA PHE A 317 -16.29 -19.21 -4.89
C PHE A 317 -17.35 -19.98 -5.68
N LYS A 318 -17.27 -21.32 -5.70
CA LYS A 318 -18.25 -22.19 -6.36
C LYS A 318 -19.65 -22.01 -5.79
N TYR A 319 -19.79 -21.92 -4.47
CA TYR A 319 -21.08 -21.67 -3.84
C TYR A 319 -21.67 -20.31 -4.25
N GLN A 320 -20.89 -19.23 -4.18
CA GLN A 320 -21.35 -17.90 -4.60
C GLN A 320 -21.72 -17.87 -6.08
N LEU A 321 -20.93 -18.53 -6.93
CA LEU A 321 -21.18 -18.60 -8.36
C LEU A 321 -22.49 -19.33 -8.66
N ASN A 322 -22.71 -20.50 -8.05
CA ASN A 322 -23.97 -21.24 -8.19
C ASN A 322 -25.17 -20.42 -7.73
N ARG A 323 -25.06 -19.66 -6.64
CA ARG A 323 -26.14 -18.78 -6.20
C ARG A 323 -26.44 -17.69 -7.22
N ALA A 324 -25.41 -17.00 -7.71
CA ALA A 324 -25.56 -15.94 -8.69
C ALA A 324 -26.21 -16.42 -10.00
N LEU A 325 -25.85 -17.63 -10.46
CA LEU A 325 -26.43 -18.24 -11.67
C LEU A 325 -27.88 -18.65 -11.51
N ASN A 326 -28.33 -18.88 -10.27
CA ASN A 326 -29.72 -19.14 -9.94
C ASN A 326 -30.46 -17.87 -9.46
N SER A 327 -29.89 -16.68 -9.71
CA SER A 327 -30.44 -15.38 -9.30
C SER A 327 -30.72 -15.27 -7.79
N LEU A 328 -29.96 -16.00 -6.98
CA LEU A 328 -30.03 -15.94 -5.51
C LEU A 328 -29.06 -14.88 -4.98
N PRO A 329 -29.44 -14.11 -3.93
CA PRO A 329 -28.54 -13.14 -3.32
C PRO A 329 -27.31 -13.83 -2.71
N PRO A 330 -26.15 -13.16 -2.62
CA PRO A 330 -25.00 -13.67 -1.89
C PRO A 330 -25.39 -14.05 -0.46
N ALA A 331 -24.87 -15.17 0.02
CA ALA A 331 -25.11 -15.63 1.39
C ALA A 331 -23.85 -16.28 1.93
N GLU A 332 -23.66 -16.28 3.24
CA GLU A 332 -22.65 -17.14 3.85
C GLU A 332 -23.07 -18.61 3.66
N PRO A 333 -22.17 -19.49 3.19
CA PRO A 333 -22.49 -20.90 3.13
C PRO A 333 -22.67 -21.48 4.54
N ASP A 334 -23.61 -22.42 4.72
CA ASP A 334 -23.73 -23.15 5.99
C ASP A 334 -22.58 -24.16 6.10
N PHE A 335 -21.57 -23.79 6.88
CA PHE A 335 -20.31 -24.52 7.01
C PHE A 335 -20.26 -25.49 8.19
N SER A 336 -21.36 -25.74 8.87
CA SER A 336 -21.43 -26.79 9.91
C SER A 336 -20.96 -28.16 9.37
N ASN A 337 -21.10 -28.39 8.05
CA ASN A 337 -20.63 -29.58 7.34
C ASN A 337 -19.20 -29.49 6.75
N LEU A 338 -18.52 -28.34 6.76
CA LEU A 338 -17.17 -28.21 6.15
C LEU A 338 -16.05 -28.74 7.03
N SER A 339 -16.19 -28.72 8.36
CA SER A 339 -15.21 -29.39 9.25
C SER A 339 -15.11 -30.90 8.96
N TYR A 340 -16.21 -31.50 8.50
CA TYR A 340 -16.27 -32.87 8.03
C TYR A 340 -15.63 -33.02 6.65
N LEU A 341 -15.89 -32.11 5.70
CA LEU A 341 -15.29 -32.13 4.37
C LEU A 341 -13.76 -31.88 4.41
N ALA A 342 -13.26 -30.96 5.23
CA ALA A 342 -11.83 -30.74 5.40
C ALA A 342 -11.12 -32.00 5.95
N LYS A 343 -11.79 -32.75 6.85
CA LYS A 343 -11.28 -34.03 7.38
C LYS A 343 -11.42 -35.18 6.39
N SER A 344 -12.53 -35.26 5.64
CA SER A 344 -12.78 -36.34 4.67
C SER A 344 -11.99 -36.18 3.37
N ARG A 345 -11.54 -34.96 3.07
CA ARG A 345 -10.78 -34.59 1.86
C ARG A 345 -9.28 -34.47 2.10
N ALA A 346 -8.76 -34.94 3.24
CA ALA A 346 -7.33 -34.89 3.57
C ALA A 346 -6.41 -35.55 2.53
N ASN A 347 -6.94 -36.41 1.66
CA ASN A 347 -6.23 -37.09 0.58
C ASN A 347 -6.47 -36.49 -0.82
N MET A 348 -7.13 -35.34 -0.95
CA MET A 348 -7.40 -34.71 -2.24
C MET A 348 -6.22 -33.85 -2.69
N SER A 349 -5.88 -33.93 -3.98
CA SER A 349 -4.91 -33.01 -4.58
C SER A 349 -5.60 -31.73 -5.02
N ILE A 350 -5.05 -30.61 -4.55
CA ILE A 350 -5.43 -29.29 -5.03
C ILE A 350 -4.42 -28.92 -6.11
N ASP A 351 -4.93 -28.51 -7.26
CA ASP A 351 -4.12 -28.09 -8.39
C ASP A 351 -4.40 -26.60 -8.63
N ILE A 352 -3.38 -25.78 -8.35
CA ILE A 352 -3.42 -24.34 -8.56
C ILE A 352 -2.53 -24.07 -9.75
N ASP A 353 -3.10 -23.50 -10.81
CA ASP A 353 -2.33 -22.98 -11.93
C ASP A 353 -1.68 -21.66 -11.51
N TYR A 354 -0.58 -21.76 -10.75
CA TYR A 354 0.18 -20.61 -10.25
C TYR A 354 0.70 -19.75 -11.40
N ASP A 355 1.10 -20.35 -12.52
CA ASP A 355 1.61 -19.60 -13.68
C ASP A 355 0.51 -18.72 -14.28
N LYS A 356 -0.71 -19.26 -14.44
CA LYS A 356 -1.87 -18.47 -14.87
C LYS A 356 -2.26 -17.43 -13.82
N ALA A 357 -2.27 -17.79 -12.54
CA ALA A 357 -2.63 -16.87 -11.47
C ALA A 357 -1.66 -15.67 -11.37
N GLU A 358 -0.35 -15.93 -11.41
CA GLU A 358 0.68 -14.91 -11.45
C GLU A 358 0.58 -14.06 -12.73
N LYS A 359 0.26 -14.69 -13.89
CA LYS A 359 0.00 -13.95 -15.13
C LYS A 359 -1.19 -13.01 -15.01
N ILE A 360 -2.29 -13.42 -14.38
CA ILE A 360 -3.49 -12.59 -14.17
C ILE A 360 -3.16 -11.38 -13.29
N ILE A 361 -2.46 -11.59 -12.17
CA ILE A 361 -2.02 -10.51 -11.28
C ILE A 361 -1.17 -9.51 -12.07
N ASN A 362 -0.11 -10.01 -12.71
CA ASN A 362 0.88 -9.18 -13.38
C ASN A 362 0.30 -8.43 -14.59
N GLN A 363 -0.51 -9.09 -15.43
CA GLN A 363 -0.93 -8.57 -16.73
C GLN A 363 -2.34 -7.99 -16.77
N ARG A 364 -3.19 -8.27 -15.77
CA ARG A 364 -4.58 -7.79 -15.76
C ARG A 364 -4.89 -6.90 -14.58
N ILE A 365 -4.61 -7.34 -13.35
CA ILE A 365 -4.90 -6.51 -12.15
C ILE A 365 -4.08 -5.22 -12.19
N MET A 366 -2.85 -5.34 -12.66
CA MET A 366 -1.91 -4.23 -12.65
C MET A 366 -1.79 -3.47 -13.97
N ASP A 367 -2.62 -3.81 -14.96
CA ASP A 367 -2.66 -3.07 -16.21
C ASP A 367 -3.42 -1.76 -16.02
N GLU A 368 -2.75 -0.64 -16.31
CA GLU A 368 -3.29 0.70 -16.14
C GLU A 368 -4.12 1.10 -17.37
N LYS A 369 -5.45 1.10 -17.25
CA LYS A 369 -6.35 1.58 -18.31
C LYS A 369 -6.43 3.08 -18.29
N ILE A 370 -5.95 3.68 -19.37
CA ILE A 370 -6.10 5.11 -19.62
C ILE A 370 -7.14 5.31 -20.72
N SER A 371 -8.26 5.92 -20.35
CA SER A 371 -9.39 6.18 -21.24
C SER A 371 -9.16 7.34 -22.21
N GLN A 372 -8.08 8.11 -22.04
CA GLN A 372 -7.71 9.24 -22.89
C GLN A 372 -6.24 9.15 -23.34
N PRO A 373 -5.85 9.76 -24.46
CA PRO A 373 -4.44 9.83 -24.84
C PRO A 373 -3.59 10.42 -23.72
N ILE A 374 -2.50 9.75 -23.36
CA ILE A 374 -1.58 10.22 -22.33
C ILE A 374 -0.81 11.43 -22.89
N SER A 375 -1.22 12.64 -22.50
CA SER A 375 -0.52 13.87 -22.90
C SER A 375 0.77 14.09 -22.10
N ASN A 376 0.90 13.49 -20.93
CA ASN A 376 2.06 13.64 -20.06
C ASN A 376 3.10 12.54 -20.33
N PRO A 377 4.27 12.89 -20.88
CA PRO A 377 5.29 11.91 -21.24
C PRO A 377 5.81 11.13 -20.03
N LEU A 378 5.72 11.69 -18.82
CA LEU A 378 6.11 10.97 -17.60
C LEU A 378 5.18 9.80 -17.32
N ILE A 379 3.87 9.96 -17.52
CA ILE A 379 2.90 8.87 -17.32
C ILE A 379 3.17 7.74 -18.32
N ALA A 380 3.38 8.09 -19.60
CA ALA A 380 3.66 7.10 -20.65
C ALA A 380 4.99 6.37 -20.41
N ASP A 381 6.06 7.09 -20.05
CA ASP A 381 7.36 6.52 -19.73
C ASP A 381 7.29 5.56 -18.54
N ARG A 382 6.53 5.93 -17.50
CA ARG A 382 6.28 5.05 -16.36
C ARG A 382 5.54 3.80 -16.84
N ILE A 383 4.33 3.91 -17.41
CA ILE A 383 3.59 2.71 -17.87
C ILE A 383 4.44 1.77 -18.73
N ASN A 384 5.24 2.33 -19.65
CA ASN A 384 6.15 1.55 -20.46
C ASN A 384 7.21 0.77 -19.64
N GLN A 385 7.84 1.40 -18.65
CA GLN A 385 8.85 0.72 -17.80
C GLN A 385 8.24 -0.39 -16.94
N TYR A 386 6.99 -0.24 -16.51
CA TYR A 386 6.30 -1.28 -15.77
C TYR A 386 6.02 -2.49 -16.63
N GLN A 387 5.52 -2.25 -17.84
CA GLN A 387 5.17 -3.31 -18.78
C GLN A 387 6.40 -4.02 -19.35
N ASN A 388 7.58 -3.37 -19.36
CA ASN A 388 8.81 -3.91 -19.95
C ASN A 388 9.93 -4.24 -18.93
N GLY A 389 9.78 -3.84 -17.67
CA GLY A 389 10.81 -3.98 -16.65
C GLY A 389 11.92 -2.92 -16.72
N ILE A 390 12.90 -3.05 -15.82
CA ILE A 390 14.07 -2.15 -15.72
C ILE A 390 15.32 -3.00 -15.75
N GLY A 391 15.88 -3.17 -16.95
CA GLY A 391 16.99 -4.08 -17.22
C GLY A 391 18.25 -3.78 -16.40
N GLU A 392 18.56 -2.50 -16.18
CA GLU A 392 19.73 -2.04 -15.43
C GLU A 392 19.74 -2.50 -13.96
N LEU A 393 18.57 -2.82 -13.41
CA LEU A 393 18.40 -3.25 -12.03
C LEU A 393 17.90 -4.71 -11.93
N ASN A 394 17.85 -5.43 -13.05
CA ASN A 394 17.31 -6.78 -13.15
C ASN A 394 15.89 -6.90 -12.56
N VAL A 395 15.09 -5.83 -12.69
CA VAL A 395 13.70 -5.81 -12.26
C VAL A 395 12.86 -6.26 -13.45
N LYS A 396 12.19 -7.41 -13.32
CA LYS A 396 11.36 -7.97 -14.40
C LYS A 396 10.17 -7.05 -14.69
N ALA A 397 9.60 -7.19 -15.89
CA ALA A 397 8.29 -6.61 -16.20
C ALA A 397 7.28 -7.05 -15.14
N TYR A 398 6.44 -6.12 -14.70
CA TYR A 398 5.44 -6.37 -13.67
C TYR A 398 6.03 -6.85 -12.32
N ALA A 399 7.34 -6.71 -12.08
CA ALA A 399 7.96 -7.11 -10.83
C ALA A 399 7.57 -6.14 -9.72
N HIS A 400 6.64 -6.58 -8.91
CA HIS A 400 5.92 -5.74 -7.99
C HIS A 400 5.69 -6.40 -6.67
N ASP A 401 4.97 -5.61 -5.93
CA ASP A 401 4.39 -5.88 -4.67
C ASP A 401 2.87 -5.99 -4.92
N PHE A 402 2.41 -7.12 -5.51
CA PHE A 402 1.04 -7.57 -5.87
C PHE A 402 0.05 -6.57 -6.52
N ILE A 403 -0.02 -5.34 -6.00
CA ILE A 403 -0.99 -4.27 -6.21
C ILE A 403 -0.32 -2.89 -6.37
N ILE A 404 0.92 -2.71 -5.88
CA ILE A 404 1.65 -1.45 -5.98
C ILE A 404 2.77 -1.56 -7.02
N PRO A 405 2.78 -0.68 -8.03
CA PRO A 405 3.85 -0.64 -9.00
C PRO A 405 5.13 -0.03 -8.38
N SER A 406 5.84 -0.82 -7.55
CA SER A 406 7.08 -0.45 -6.86
C SER A 406 8.28 -0.16 -7.78
N SER A 407 8.41 -0.82 -8.94
CA SER A 407 9.56 -0.68 -9.86
C SER A 407 9.86 0.77 -10.26
N TYR A 408 8.85 1.66 -10.28
CA TYR A 408 9.04 3.07 -10.61
C TYR A 408 9.79 3.90 -9.57
N GLN A 409 9.92 3.43 -8.34
CA GLN A 409 10.58 4.17 -7.26
C GLN A 409 12.10 4.36 -7.49
N LEU A 410 12.64 3.77 -8.56
CA LEU A 410 14.07 3.70 -8.85
C LEU A 410 14.67 4.98 -9.47
N MET A 411 13.85 5.99 -9.76
CA MET A 411 14.30 7.12 -10.56
C MET A 411 13.97 8.47 -9.93
N VAL A 412 14.92 9.39 -10.08
CA VAL A 412 14.67 10.83 -9.86
C VAL A 412 13.94 11.38 -11.10
N ALA A 413 13.24 12.50 -10.94
CA ALA A 413 12.37 13.21 -11.88
C ALA A 413 12.90 13.48 -13.31
N LYS A 414 14.10 13.03 -13.68
CA LYS A 414 14.73 13.21 -15.00
C LYS A 414 15.22 11.91 -15.66
N GLY A 415 14.64 10.75 -15.32
CA GLY A 415 14.95 9.49 -16.00
C GLY A 415 16.37 8.96 -15.78
N GLN A 416 17.07 9.45 -14.75
CA GLN A 416 18.34 8.87 -14.33
C GLN A 416 18.09 7.79 -13.29
N ILE A 417 18.42 6.56 -13.65
CA ILE A 417 18.52 5.43 -12.73
C ILE A 417 19.72 5.68 -11.82
N LEU A 418 19.49 5.95 -10.54
CA LEU A 418 20.57 6.01 -9.57
C LEU A 418 20.86 4.59 -9.08
N THR A 419 21.61 3.84 -9.88
CA THR A 419 22.01 2.43 -9.62
C THR A 419 22.67 2.23 -8.24
N ASN A 420 23.26 3.27 -7.66
CA ASN A 420 23.92 3.18 -6.36
C ASN A 420 22.99 3.44 -5.16
N ASN A 421 21.80 3.99 -5.37
CA ASN A 421 20.95 4.58 -4.32
C ASN A 421 19.66 3.79 -4.03
N ASN A 422 19.26 2.87 -4.91
CA ASN A 422 18.07 2.08 -4.69
C ASN A 422 18.42 0.60 -4.64
N ARG A 423 17.66 -0.18 -3.87
CA ARG A 423 17.96 -1.58 -3.56
C ARG A 423 16.75 -2.46 -3.86
N PRO A 424 16.82 -3.39 -4.83
CA PRO A 424 15.80 -4.41 -4.97
C PRO A 424 15.92 -5.43 -3.83
N ASN A 425 14.78 -5.85 -3.30
CA ASN A 425 14.63 -7.01 -2.42
C ASN A 425 13.81 -8.06 -3.17
N PHE A 426 14.52 -9.03 -3.76
CA PHE A 426 13.93 -10.06 -4.61
C PHE A 426 13.06 -11.07 -3.87
N GLU A 427 13.17 -11.12 -2.55
CA GLU A 427 12.39 -12.01 -1.69
C GLU A 427 11.07 -11.36 -1.24
N ALA A 428 10.97 -10.03 -1.31
CA ALA A 428 9.88 -9.27 -0.72
C ALA A 428 8.70 -9.05 -1.67
N ASN A 429 7.51 -9.22 -1.10
CA ASN A 429 6.22 -8.68 -1.56
C ASN A 429 5.65 -7.76 -0.45
N HIS A 430 4.41 -7.24 -0.57
CA HIS A 430 3.83 -6.29 0.41
C HIS A 430 3.81 -6.86 1.81
N MET A 431 3.51 -8.13 1.86
CA MET A 431 3.17 -8.85 3.07
C MET A 431 4.46 -9.35 3.70
N THR A 432 5.28 -10.06 2.93
CA THR A 432 6.53 -10.63 3.43
C THR A 432 7.57 -9.54 3.70
N GLY A 433 7.53 -8.43 2.96
CA GLY A 433 8.44 -7.31 3.14
C GLY A 433 8.09 -6.40 4.33
N SER A 434 6.85 -6.43 4.84
CA SER A 434 6.41 -5.57 5.95
C SER A 434 6.67 -6.16 7.34
N SER A 435 7.08 -7.42 7.45
CA SER A 435 7.28 -8.11 8.73
C SER A 435 8.59 -8.89 8.80
N CYS A 436 9.33 -8.72 9.89
CA CYS A 436 10.58 -9.47 10.15
C CYS A 436 10.36 -10.93 10.59
N GLU A 437 9.11 -11.39 10.70
CA GLU A 437 8.80 -12.83 10.77
C GLU A 437 9.33 -13.55 9.51
N TYR A 438 9.31 -12.87 8.35
CA TYR A 438 9.78 -13.40 7.08
C TYR A 438 11.24 -13.01 6.79
N GLN A 439 11.90 -13.83 5.97
CA GLN A 439 13.24 -13.52 5.48
C GLN A 439 13.26 -12.20 4.70
N ALA A 440 12.23 -11.94 3.91
CA ALA A 440 12.12 -10.73 3.12
C ALA A 440 12.04 -9.45 3.97
N GLY A 441 11.28 -9.43 5.07
CA GLY A 441 11.25 -8.28 5.98
C GLY A 441 12.54 -8.12 6.79
N ARG A 442 13.24 -9.21 7.11
CA ARG A 442 14.60 -9.13 7.69
C ARG A 442 15.59 -8.52 6.71
N GLU A 443 15.50 -8.86 5.43
CA GLU A 443 16.32 -8.25 4.37
C GLU A 443 16.01 -6.75 4.23
N ASN A 444 14.73 -6.35 4.23
CA ASN A 444 14.36 -4.93 4.26
C ASN A 444 14.98 -4.19 5.44
N TYR A 445 14.99 -4.80 6.64
CA TYR A 445 15.66 -4.21 7.79
C TYR A 445 17.17 -4.00 7.56
N GLN A 446 17.88 -5.00 7.03
CA GLN A 446 19.31 -4.85 6.74
C GLN A 446 19.58 -3.73 5.72
N LEU A 447 18.81 -3.69 4.63
CA LEU A 447 18.92 -2.64 3.62
C LEU A 447 18.67 -1.23 4.22
N VAL A 448 17.71 -1.10 5.14
CA VAL A 448 17.49 0.16 5.87
C VAL A 448 18.72 0.53 6.71
N LYS A 449 19.34 -0.42 7.43
CA LYS A 449 20.56 -0.14 8.21
C LYS A 449 21.72 0.33 7.34
N GLU A 450 21.92 -0.30 6.19
CA GLU A 450 22.96 0.08 5.24
C GLU A 450 22.75 1.51 4.74
N ILE A 451 21.51 1.83 4.34
CA ILE A 451 21.14 3.17 3.89
C ILE A 451 21.33 4.21 4.99
N LEU A 452 20.90 3.92 6.22
CA LEU A 452 21.07 4.83 7.35
C LEU A 452 22.55 5.08 7.65
N SER A 453 23.38 4.05 7.56
CA SER A 453 24.84 4.20 7.71
C SER A 453 25.41 5.11 6.62
N ASP A 454 25.03 4.93 5.34
CA ASP A 454 25.44 5.82 4.23
C ASP A 454 25.03 7.28 4.47
N PHE A 455 23.82 7.51 4.98
CA PHE A 455 23.34 8.86 5.28
C PHE A 455 24.13 9.55 6.40
N LEU A 456 24.47 8.79 7.44
CA LEU A 456 25.14 9.29 8.63
C LEU A 456 26.65 9.47 8.43
N ASP A 457 27.30 8.54 7.75
CA ASP A 457 28.76 8.54 7.58
C ASP A 457 29.22 9.65 6.60
N LYS A 458 28.36 10.04 5.65
CA LYS A 458 28.62 11.18 4.74
C LYS A 458 28.39 12.56 5.36
N ASN A 459 27.99 12.61 6.64
CA ASN A 459 27.73 13.86 7.40
C ASN A 459 28.69 14.05 8.59
N SER A 460 29.55 13.07 8.87
CA SER A 460 30.70 13.15 9.78
C SER A 460 31.97 13.45 9.00
#